data_AF-I4B5V5-F1
#
_entry.id   AF-I4B5V5-F1
#
_cell.length_a   1.000
_cell.length_b   1.000
_cell.length_c   1.000
_cell.angle_alpha   90.00
_cell.angle_beta   90.00
_cell.angle_gamma   90.00
#
_symmetry.space_group_name_H-M   'P 1'
#
loop_
_entity.id
_entity.type
_entity.pdbx_description
1 polymer ?
#
loop_
_entity_poly.entity_id
_entity_poly.type
_entity_poly.pdbx_seq_one_letter_code
_entity_poly.pdbx_strand_id
1 'polypeptide(L)'
;MEILLKAGAVFMIIALALAWLLVAVKYLGLFGGFITNAKYLLSAHLDYIFMAILNWLTFALFNQLHLPAAKEMLWLIVAGSALNPALFVFLSIKPDVKKSIFSPFGMASGFSFTLTSAGYGWAALVVGGFL
;
A
#
# COMPACT_ATOMS: atom_id res chain seq x y z
N MET A 1 -7.77 7.21 15.39
CA MET A 1 -7.02 7.79 14.25
C MET A 1 -5.52 7.52 14.32
N GLU A 2 -4.90 7.37 15.51
CA GLU A 2 -3.47 7.05 15.65
C GLU A 2 -2.97 5.84 14.84
N ILE A 3 -3.86 4.89 14.52
CA ILE A 3 -3.53 3.74 13.69
C ILE A 3 -2.99 4.15 12.31
N LEU A 4 -3.50 5.23 11.72
CA LEU A 4 -3.00 5.75 10.44
C LEU A 4 -1.58 6.29 10.59
N LEU A 5 -1.29 6.98 11.69
CA LEU A 5 0.05 7.48 11.98
C LEU A 5 1.06 6.33 12.10
N LYS A 6 0.71 5.31 12.89
CA LYS A 6 1.53 4.12 13.13
C LYS A 6 1.71 3.32 11.84
N ALA A 7 0.63 3.10 11.09
CA ALA A 7 0.67 2.39 9.80
C ALA A 7 1.56 3.13 8.79
N GLY A 8 1.40 4.45 8.65
CA GLY A 8 2.24 5.26 7.76
C GLY A 8 3.73 5.17 8.11
N ALA A 9 4.09 5.17 9.41
CA ALA A 9 5.47 4.98 9.84
C ALA A 9 6.02 3.58 9.47
N VAL A 10 5.22 2.54 9.66
CA VAL A 10 5.58 1.17 9.24
C VAL A 10 5.78 1.10 7.72
N PHE A 11 4.87 1.67 6.93
CA PHE A 11 4.98 1.70 5.47
C PHE A 11 6.20 2.47 4.99
N MET A 12 6.56 3.57 5.66
CA MET A 12 7.79 4.31 5.36
C MET A 12 9.05 3.47 5.63
N ILE A 13 9.09 2.74 6.74
CA ILE A 13 10.20 1.83 7.06
C ILE A 13 10.30 0.71 6.01
N ILE A 14 9.16 0.12 5.61
CA ILE A 14 9.13 -0.90 4.56
C ILE A 14 9.60 -0.31 3.22
N ALA A 15 9.16 0.88 2.85
CA ALA A 15 9.61 1.56 1.65
C ALA A 15 11.14 1.75 1.65
N LEU A 16 11.72 2.19 2.77
CA LEU A 16 13.17 2.34 2.90
C LEU A 16 13.89 1.00 2.76
N ALA A 17 13.37 -0.07 3.37
CA ALA A 17 13.93 -1.41 3.22
C ALA A 17 13.89 -1.89 1.76
N LEU A 18 12.78 -1.64 1.05
CA LEU A 18 12.65 -1.98 -0.37
C LEU A 18 13.60 -1.17 -1.26
N ALA A 19 13.92 0.07 -0.90
CA ALA A 19 14.91 0.88 -1.61
C ALA A 19 16.29 0.22 -1.56
N TRP A 20 16.72 -0.19 -0.36
CA TRP A 20 17.99 -0.90 -0.17
C TRP A 20 17.99 -2.26 -0.87
N LEU A 21 16.87 -2.98 -0.82
CA LEU A 21 16.72 -4.25 -1.53
C LEU A 21 16.84 -4.07 -3.05
N LEU A 22 16.26 -2.99 -3.60
CA LEU A 22 16.39 -2.67 -5.02
C LEU A 22 17.85 -2.36 -5.39
N VAL A 23 18.59 -1.65 -4.52
CA VAL A 23 20.03 -1.43 -4.72
C VAL A 23 20.80 -2.75 -4.72
N ALA A 24 20.51 -3.63 -3.75
CA ALA A 24 21.16 -4.92 -3.64
C ALA A 24 20.93 -5.81 -4.87
N VAL A 25 19.70 -5.85 -5.39
CA VAL A 25 19.34 -6.63 -6.58
C VAL A 25 19.98 -6.05 -7.85
N LYS A 26 19.87 -4.74 -8.05
CA LYS A 26 20.24 -4.11 -9.33
C LYS A 26 21.74 -3.85 -9.46
N TYR A 27 22.41 -3.46 -8.37
CA TYR A 27 23.80 -3.01 -8.41
C TYR A 27 24.78 -3.99 -7.78
N LEU A 28 24.36 -4.74 -6.76
CA LEU A 28 25.23 -5.71 -6.09
C LEU A 28 25.07 -7.15 -6.60
N GLY A 29 24.07 -7.40 -7.46
CA GLY A 29 23.78 -8.73 -8.01
C GLY A 29 23.30 -9.73 -6.95
N LEU A 30 22.85 -9.26 -5.79
CA LEU A 30 22.36 -10.10 -4.70
C LEU A 30 20.88 -10.46 -4.94
N PHE A 31 20.45 -11.62 -4.46
CA PHE A 31 19.03 -12.04 -4.50
C PHE A 31 18.41 -12.23 -5.90
N GLY A 32 19.19 -12.24 -6.98
CA GLY A 32 18.67 -12.41 -8.35
C GLY A 32 17.95 -13.74 -8.61
N GLY A 33 18.18 -14.78 -7.79
CA GLY A 33 17.43 -16.04 -7.84
C GLY A 33 16.04 -15.98 -7.20
N PHE A 34 15.77 -14.96 -6.39
CA PHE A 34 14.49 -14.79 -5.69
C PHE A 34 13.69 -13.62 -6.25
N ILE A 35 14.35 -12.49 -6.52
CA ILE A 35 13.73 -11.31 -7.11
C ILE A 35 14.02 -11.32 -8.61
N THR A 36 13.05 -11.78 -9.37
CA THR A 36 13.14 -11.98 -10.81
C THR A 36 12.77 -10.71 -11.60
N ASN A 37 12.05 -9.78 -10.97
CA ASN A 37 11.60 -8.56 -11.64
C ASN A 37 11.74 -7.30 -10.76
N ALA A 38 12.85 -6.58 -10.96
CA ALA A 38 13.16 -5.34 -10.26
C ALA A 38 12.17 -4.19 -10.55
N LYS A 39 11.43 -4.23 -11.67
CA LYS A 39 10.43 -3.19 -11.97
C LYS A 39 9.27 -3.26 -10.99
N TYR A 40 8.77 -4.47 -10.69
CA TYR A 40 7.72 -4.64 -9.69
C TYR A 40 8.22 -4.34 -8.27
N LEU A 41 9.48 -4.59 -7.98
CA LEU A 41 10.08 -4.20 -6.70
C LEU A 41 10.11 -2.67 -6.54
N LEU A 42 10.50 -1.93 -7.60
CA LEU A 42 10.43 -0.47 -7.63
C LEU A 42 8.99 0.03 -7.50
N SER A 43 8.03 -0.59 -8.19
CA SER A 43 6.61 -0.26 -8.04
C SER A 43 6.14 -0.44 -6.60
N ALA A 44 6.51 -1.54 -5.94
CA ALA A 44 6.18 -1.76 -4.53
C ALA A 44 6.77 -0.69 -3.62
N HIS A 45 8.04 -0.32 -3.82
CA HIS A 45 8.71 0.74 -3.07
C HIS A 45 7.96 2.07 -3.17
N LEU A 46 7.66 2.52 -4.40
CA LEU A 46 6.95 3.77 -4.64
C LEU A 46 5.54 3.72 -4.06
N ASP A 47 4.84 2.61 -4.22
CA ASP A 47 3.47 2.47 -3.72
C ASP A 47 3.44 2.50 -2.19
N TYR A 48 4.39 1.87 -1.48
CA TYR A 48 4.51 2.01 -0.02
C TYR A 48 4.80 3.46 0.41
N ILE A 49 5.57 4.24 -0.34
CA ILE A 49 5.76 5.68 -0.06
C ILE A 49 4.42 6.40 -0.16
N PHE A 50 3.69 6.20 -1.25
CA PHE A 50 2.39 6.85 -1.44
C PHE A 50 1.39 6.44 -0.36
N MET A 51 1.33 5.15 -0.02
CA MET A 51 0.47 4.65 1.05
C MET A 51 0.83 5.26 2.41
N ALA A 52 2.13 5.41 2.72
CA ALA A 52 2.57 6.09 3.94
C ALA A 52 2.10 7.55 3.98
N ILE A 53 2.31 8.29 2.88
CA ILE A 53 1.90 9.69 2.74
C ILE A 53 0.37 9.82 2.87
N LEU A 54 -0.40 8.98 2.19
CA LEU A 54 -1.86 9.03 2.22
C LEU A 54 -2.42 8.73 3.62
N ASN A 55 -1.83 7.79 4.37
CA ASN A 55 -2.20 7.52 5.76
C ASN A 55 -1.95 8.75 6.64
N TRP A 56 -0.78 9.37 6.54
CA TRP A 56 -0.43 10.56 7.32
C TRP A 56 -1.24 11.79 6.92
N LEU A 57 -1.50 11.98 5.63
CA LEU A 57 -2.33 13.07 5.12
C LEU A 57 -3.76 12.93 5.63
N THR A 58 -4.32 11.72 5.58
CA THR A 58 -5.67 11.45 6.11
C THR A 58 -5.71 11.73 7.61
N PHE A 59 -4.72 11.27 8.38
CA PHE A 59 -4.62 11.58 9.80
C PHE A 59 -4.56 13.09 10.06
N ALA A 60 -3.70 13.81 9.33
CA ALA A 60 -3.51 15.25 9.50
C ALA A 60 -4.79 16.04 9.17
N LEU A 61 -5.44 15.73 8.04
CA LEU A 61 -6.68 16.40 7.63
C LEU A 61 -7.81 16.17 8.62
N PHE A 62 -8.04 14.93 9.05
CA PHE A 62 -9.10 14.62 10.01
C PHE A 62 -8.87 15.30 11.36
N ASN A 63 -7.62 15.35 11.84
CA ASN A 63 -7.30 16.08 13.07
C ASN A 63 -7.46 17.60 12.90
N GLN A 64 -6.95 18.18 11.82
CA GLN A 64 -7.00 19.63 11.59
C GLN A 64 -8.45 20.13 11.45
N LEU A 65 -9.27 19.38 10.72
CA LEU A 65 -10.68 19.72 10.48
C LEU A 65 -11.62 19.19 11.58
N HIS A 66 -11.09 18.53 12.60
CA HIS A 66 -11.86 17.92 13.70
C HIS A 66 -12.98 16.98 13.20
N LEU A 67 -12.70 16.25 12.11
CA LEU A 67 -13.68 15.38 11.46
C LEU A 67 -13.84 14.06 12.22
N PRO A 68 -15.07 13.51 12.29
CA PRO A 68 -15.29 12.19 12.86
C PRO A 68 -14.68 11.11 11.96
N ALA A 69 -13.90 10.20 12.55
CA ALA A 69 -13.32 9.07 11.84
C ALA A 69 -13.97 7.75 12.28
N ALA A 70 -14.77 7.14 11.39
CA ALA A 70 -15.31 5.80 11.61
C ALA A 70 -14.18 4.76 11.71
N LYS A 71 -14.27 3.84 12.67
CA LYS A 71 -13.21 2.85 12.94
C LYS A 71 -13.01 1.92 11.74
N GLU A 72 -14.10 1.55 11.08
CA GLU A 72 -14.16 0.69 9.91
C GLU A 72 -13.38 1.31 8.74
N MET A 73 -13.63 2.59 8.46
CA MET A 73 -12.91 3.36 7.45
C MET A 73 -11.39 3.34 7.70
N LEU A 74 -10.96 3.56 8.96
CA LEU A 74 -9.54 3.52 9.31
C LEU A 74 -8.91 2.15 9.03
N TRP A 75 -9.60 1.06 9.34
CA TRP A 75 -9.10 -0.29 9.06
C TRP A 75 -9.08 -0.63 7.57
N LEU A 76 -10.07 -0.17 6.80
CA LEU A 76 -10.08 -0.31 5.34
C LEU A 76 -8.85 0.38 4.72
N ILE A 77 -8.56 1.61 5.16
CA ILE A 77 -7.38 2.36 4.73
C ILE A 77 -6.10 1.58 5.03
N VAL A 78 -5.90 1.16 6.27
CA VAL A 78 -4.67 0.48 6.69
C VAL A 78 -4.50 -0.86 5.97
N ALA A 79 -5.56 -1.65 5.86
CA ALA A 79 -5.52 -2.95 5.20
C ALA A 79 -5.24 -2.80 3.69
N GLY A 80 -5.95 -1.89 3.00
CA GLY A 80 -5.69 -1.61 1.59
C GLY A 80 -4.27 -1.08 1.35
N SER A 81 -3.82 -0.15 2.19
CA SER A 81 -2.47 0.44 2.13
C SER A 81 -1.34 -0.57 2.33
N ALA A 82 -1.58 -1.64 3.10
CA ALA A 82 -0.62 -2.72 3.27
C ALA A 82 -0.65 -3.70 2.10
N LEU A 83 -1.85 -4.12 1.68
CA LEU A 83 -2.02 -5.19 0.70
C LEU A 83 -1.66 -4.74 -0.72
N ASN A 84 -1.95 -3.49 -1.11
CA ASN A 84 -1.69 -3.02 -2.47
C ASN A 84 -0.20 -3.12 -2.84
N PRO A 85 0.72 -2.49 -2.09
CA PRO A 85 2.14 -2.60 -2.39
C PRO A 85 2.69 -4.03 -2.21
N ALA A 86 2.11 -4.83 -1.29
CA ALA A 86 2.51 -6.21 -1.08
C ALA A 86 2.28 -7.10 -2.31
N LEU A 87 1.25 -6.82 -3.12
CA LEU A 87 1.02 -7.52 -4.39
C LEU A 87 2.17 -7.27 -5.37
N PHE A 88 2.73 -6.06 -5.41
CA PHE A 88 3.89 -5.75 -6.24
C PHE A 88 5.17 -6.42 -5.71
N VAL A 89 5.34 -6.53 -4.39
CA VAL A 89 6.43 -7.34 -3.81
C VAL A 89 6.30 -8.79 -4.28
N PHE A 90 5.11 -9.37 -4.23
CA PHE A 90 4.86 -10.73 -4.72
C PHE A 90 5.17 -10.86 -6.23
N LEU A 91 4.74 -9.91 -7.05
CA LEU A 91 5.02 -9.90 -8.49
C LEU A 91 6.51 -9.72 -8.81
N SER A 92 7.29 -9.09 -7.92
CA SER A 92 8.75 -9.00 -8.08
C SER A 92 9.45 -10.36 -7.96
N ILE A 93 8.82 -11.31 -7.28
CA ILE A 93 9.30 -12.69 -7.10
C ILE A 93 8.71 -13.60 -8.18
N LYS A 94 7.39 -13.51 -8.41
CA LYS A 94 6.64 -14.37 -9.34
C LYS A 94 5.82 -13.54 -10.35
N PRO A 95 6.47 -12.94 -11.36
CA PRO A 95 5.81 -12.06 -12.33
C PRO A 95 4.82 -12.80 -13.25
N ASP A 96 5.05 -14.09 -13.50
CA ASP A 96 4.27 -14.93 -14.43
C ASP A 96 3.00 -15.53 -13.81
N VAL A 97 2.60 -15.06 -12.62
CA VAL A 97 1.33 -15.46 -12.02
C VAL A 97 0.16 -15.07 -12.94
N LYS A 98 -0.84 -15.96 -13.03
CA LYS A 98 -2.09 -15.68 -13.76
C LYS A 98 -2.79 -14.48 -13.09
N LYS A 99 -3.14 -13.47 -13.89
CA LYS A 99 -3.75 -12.20 -13.42
C LYS A 99 -5.25 -12.09 -13.74
N SER A 100 -5.86 -13.19 -14.20
CA SER A 100 -7.31 -13.25 -14.46
C SER A 100 -8.11 -13.00 -13.18
N ILE A 101 -9.27 -12.36 -13.30
CA ILE A 101 -10.16 -12.04 -12.16
C ILE A 101 -10.54 -13.26 -11.32
N PHE A 102 -10.57 -14.46 -11.91
CA PHE A 102 -10.90 -15.72 -11.22
C PHE A 102 -9.67 -16.47 -10.69
N SER A 103 -8.46 -15.94 -10.89
CA SER A 103 -7.26 -16.53 -10.33
C SER A 103 -7.08 -16.12 -8.86
N PRO A 104 -6.38 -16.92 -8.03
CA PRO A 104 -6.11 -16.55 -6.64
C PRO A 104 -5.45 -15.16 -6.50
N PHE A 105 -4.47 -14.86 -7.36
CA PHE A 105 -3.82 -13.55 -7.38
C PHE A 105 -4.78 -12.44 -7.83
N GLY A 106 -5.57 -12.68 -8.88
CA GLY A 106 -6.58 -11.73 -9.34
C GLY A 106 -7.60 -11.39 -8.27
N MET A 107 -8.15 -12.41 -7.58
CA MET A 107 -9.09 -12.21 -6.47
C MET A 107 -8.45 -11.46 -5.30
N ALA A 108 -7.22 -11.81 -4.91
CA ALA A 108 -6.49 -11.10 -3.86
C ALA A 108 -6.24 -9.63 -4.24
N SER A 109 -5.89 -9.37 -5.51
CA SER A 109 -5.70 -8.00 -6.01
C SER A 109 -6.99 -7.19 -6.04
N GLY A 110 -8.09 -7.80 -6.50
CA GLY A 110 -9.41 -7.17 -6.48
C GLY A 110 -9.82 -6.80 -5.06
N PHE A 111 -9.67 -7.73 -4.12
CA PHE A 111 -9.96 -7.48 -2.71
C PHE A 111 -9.12 -6.31 -2.15
N SER A 112 -7.81 -6.30 -2.41
CA SER A 112 -6.92 -5.22 -1.97
C SER A 112 -7.32 -3.86 -2.55
N PHE A 113 -7.65 -3.80 -3.84
CA PHE A 113 -8.10 -2.57 -4.49
C PHE A 113 -9.45 -2.10 -3.95
N THR A 114 -10.37 -3.02 -3.64
CA THR A 114 -11.65 -2.68 -3.02
C THR A 114 -11.45 -2.08 -1.64
N LEU A 115 -10.62 -2.69 -0.78
CA LEU A 115 -10.33 -2.14 0.56
C LEU A 115 -9.72 -0.74 0.47
N THR A 116 -8.74 -0.55 -0.41
CA THR A 116 -8.06 0.74 -0.61
C THR A 116 -9.04 1.80 -1.10
N SER A 117 -9.82 1.46 -2.13
CA SER A 117 -10.81 2.38 -2.73
C SER A 117 -11.92 2.73 -1.75
N ALA A 118 -12.45 1.75 -1.02
CA ALA A 118 -13.49 1.98 -0.03
C ALA A 118 -12.98 2.83 1.14
N GLY A 119 -11.79 2.54 1.66
CA GLY A 119 -11.21 3.29 2.77
C GLY A 119 -10.92 4.76 2.42
N TYR A 120 -10.10 4.99 1.40
CA TYR A 120 -9.75 6.36 1.00
C TYR A 120 -10.90 7.11 0.34
N GLY A 121 -11.75 6.42 -0.42
CA GLY A 121 -12.95 7.00 -1.01
C GLY A 121 -13.91 7.48 0.08
N TRP A 122 -14.14 6.69 1.13
CA TRP A 122 -14.95 7.13 2.28
C TRP A 122 -14.31 8.32 2.98
N ALA A 123 -13.01 8.28 3.25
CA ALA A 123 -12.31 9.42 3.86
C ALA A 123 -12.44 10.70 3.03
N ALA A 124 -12.32 10.59 1.70
CA ALA A 124 -12.48 11.72 0.79
C ALA A 124 -13.92 12.28 0.80
N LEU A 125 -14.94 11.40 0.87
CA LEU A 125 -16.33 11.83 0.96
C LEU A 125 -16.61 12.60 2.26
N VAL A 126 -16.07 12.15 3.40
CA VAL A 126 -16.19 12.86 4.68
C VAL A 126 -15.47 14.21 4.63
N VAL A 127 -14.23 14.24 4.13
CA VAL A 127 -13.47 15.51 4.00
C VAL A 127 -14.17 16.48 3.04
N GLY A 128 -14.78 15.96 1.97
CA GLY A 128 -15.54 16.75 1.02
C GLY A 128 -16.92 17.22 1.52
N GLY A 129 -17.35 16.78 2.71
CA GLY A 129 -18.66 17.12 3.28
C GLY A 129 -19.83 16.44 2.57
N PHE A 130 -19.59 15.34 1.85
CA PHE A 130 -20.64 14.54 1.21
C PHE A 130 -21.28 13.52 2.16
N LEU A 131 -20.60 13.23 3.29
CA LEU A 131 -21.02 12.35 4.39
C LEU A 131 -20.69 13.03 5.72
#